data_AF-A0A7S4BE54-F1
#
_entry.id   AF-A0A7S4BE54-F1
#
_cell.length_a   1.000
_cell.length_b   1.000
_cell.length_c   1.000
_cell.angle_alpha   90.00
_cell.angle_beta   90.00
_cell.angle_gamma   90.00
#
_symmetry.space_group_name_H-M   'P 1'
#
loop_
_entity.id
_entity.type
_entity.pdbx_description
1 polymer ?
#
loop_
_entity_poly.entity_id
_entity_poly.type
_entity_poly.pdbx_seq_one_letter_code
_entity_poly.pdbx_strand_id
1 'polypeptide(L)'
;SAMPLTSALVMLAAAPVVVSQQRGSFTHRLGYVNAGSNVLPPEATTLAKALARCNASLQCKCITYAGPDPEPVGVIPKVYYKGNTHFVDATDWHTWEKDFVPLSPTLNNPCLNASSKYASQPWCDATLPIDDRVKDAISRMTLEEKIGNLGTDAAAIPSLGLLKYNWWSESTHGVASGAHGARNATTNFAFPITTAMSFNRSLWRATGAAIGREARALMNAGEAWSTFWAPVINLARDPRWGRNVETPGEDPYLTGKYAVAFVKGMQEAEADPGHVQASACCKHYVANSMENSRVDGEAHTRYEFDAHVGVQDLLDSYMPPFQACVEEGRVSGLMCSYNALNGVPTCASPWLLQTVARDEWGFDGYVTSDCDADAEVYVHHHYLNHTKAEVVRDVLKAGTDVDCGNFVPSNARAALKSNLITVGDIDKRLSMLFRVRMRLGHFDPVGPLQRIPLSAVCANGTFALAADGATQSAALLKKGSALPLQPHLSIGVTGPTAKLSSAVAGYYGPSDVCGGRFWNVFDAVEARAKSKVAFSAGVPSVAWDAAEDQIAAAVQLARTVDQMVVSIGTDLSWAREGADAHPVHGTTLPPAQHRLVSAVAAAA
;
A
#
# COMPACT_ATOMS: atom_id res chain seq x y z
N SER A 1 22.41 -58.98 46.76
CA SER A 1 21.08 -58.35 46.76
C SER A 1 20.81 -57.82 45.35
N ALA A 2 20.39 -58.66 44.40
CA ALA A 2 19.00 -59.09 44.14
C ALA A 2 18.17 -58.03 43.38
N MET A 3 18.28 -58.11 42.05
CA MET A 3 17.23 -58.14 40.99
C MET A 3 16.06 -57.10 40.89
N PRO A 4 15.46 -56.97 39.68
CA PRO A 4 14.83 -55.77 39.12
C PRO A 4 13.30 -55.92 38.87
N LEU A 5 12.66 -54.97 38.17
CA LEU A 5 11.36 -55.19 37.51
C LEU A 5 11.16 -54.38 36.22
N THR A 6 10.81 -55.14 35.18
CA THR A 6 10.36 -54.83 33.82
C THR A 6 8.87 -54.46 33.75
N SER A 7 8.39 -53.73 32.74
CA SER A 7 7.49 -54.17 31.62
C SER A 7 6.52 -53.00 31.32
N ALA A 8 5.90 -52.73 30.16
CA ALA A 8 5.62 -53.49 28.94
C ALA A 8 5.33 -52.55 27.73
N LEU A 9 5.43 -53.15 26.55
CA LEU A 9 5.11 -52.68 25.20
C LEU A 9 3.62 -52.94 24.87
N VAL A 10 2.94 -52.07 24.09
CA VAL A 10 1.90 -52.48 23.09
C VAL A 10 1.92 -51.51 21.90
N MET A 11 2.23 -52.03 20.72
CA MET A 11 1.90 -51.46 19.40
C MET A 11 0.46 -51.81 19.03
N LEU A 12 -0.22 -50.96 18.25
CA LEU A 12 -1.12 -51.42 17.18
C LEU A 12 -1.24 -50.35 16.08
N ALA A 13 -0.95 -50.78 14.86
CA ALA A 13 -1.04 -50.03 13.62
C ALA A 13 -2.43 -50.16 12.98
N ALA A 14 -2.85 -49.16 12.20
CA ALA A 14 -3.65 -49.35 10.99
C ALA A 14 -3.65 -48.06 10.13
N ALA A 15 -3.26 -48.21 8.87
CA ALA A 15 -3.43 -47.23 7.78
C ALA A 15 -4.70 -47.60 6.95
N PRO A 16 -4.88 -47.08 5.72
CA PRO A 16 -5.69 -45.92 5.34
C PRO A 16 -7.01 -46.28 4.61
N VAL A 17 -7.94 -45.33 4.47
CA VAL A 17 -9.03 -45.42 3.48
C VAL A 17 -9.23 -44.07 2.80
N VAL A 18 -9.15 -44.10 1.46
CA VAL A 18 -9.52 -43.04 0.52
C VAL A 18 -10.98 -43.25 0.10
N VAL A 19 -11.76 -42.16 -0.07
CA VAL A 19 -12.63 -41.85 -1.25
C VAL A 19 -13.75 -40.82 -0.92
N SER A 20 -13.85 -39.83 -1.80
CA SER A 20 -15.05 -39.09 -2.29
C SER A 20 -15.54 -37.77 -1.65
N GLN A 21 -15.69 -36.79 -2.55
CA GLN A 21 -16.40 -35.51 -2.47
C GLN A 21 -17.83 -35.59 -1.88
N GLN A 22 -18.27 -34.58 -1.13
CA GLN A 22 -19.40 -33.68 -1.49
C GLN A 22 -19.73 -32.62 -0.40
N ARG A 23 -20.40 -31.55 -0.84
CA ARG A 23 -20.79 -30.28 -0.18
C ARG A 23 -21.71 -30.45 1.06
N GLY A 24 -21.70 -29.46 1.97
CA GLY A 24 -22.93 -29.03 2.68
C GLY A 24 -22.86 -28.71 4.18
N SER A 25 -23.07 -27.43 4.51
CA SER A 25 -23.68 -26.82 5.73
C SER A 25 -23.31 -27.30 7.16
N PHE A 26 -22.79 -26.38 7.97
CA PHE A 26 -22.75 -26.48 9.44
C PHE A 26 -23.99 -25.83 10.09
N THR A 27 -24.63 -26.56 11.02
CA THR A 27 -25.61 -26.08 12.00
C THR A 27 -24.98 -26.06 13.40
N HIS A 28 -25.17 -24.97 14.14
CA HIS A 28 -24.72 -24.81 15.53
C HIS A 28 -25.64 -25.52 16.54
N ARG A 29 -25.06 -26.11 17.60
CA ARG A 29 -25.77 -26.52 18.83
C ARG A 29 -25.47 -25.55 19.98
N LEU A 30 -26.53 -25.20 20.70
CA LEU A 30 -26.55 -24.39 21.94
C LEU A 30 -26.41 -25.27 23.20
N GLY A 31 -25.73 -24.76 24.22
CA GLY A 31 -25.72 -25.29 25.59
C GLY A 31 -26.19 -24.23 26.60
N TYR A 32 -27.01 -24.65 27.55
CA TYR A 32 -27.62 -23.84 28.64
C TYR A 32 -26.78 -23.86 29.92
N VAL A 33 -26.82 -22.78 30.73
CA VAL A 33 -26.53 -22.81 32.18
C VAL A 33 -27.47 -21.86 32.95
N ASN A 34 -27.77 -22.29 34.19
CA ASN A 34 -28.86 -21.94 35.11
C ASN A 34 -28.54 -20.74 36.05
N ALA A 35 -29.59 -20.11 36.59
CA ALA A 35 -29.52 -18.89 37.41
C ALA A 35 -29.40 -19.16 38.92
N GLY A 36 -28.70 -18.26 39.65
CA GLY A 36 -28.83 -18.16 41.11
C GLY A 36 -27.79 -17.28 41.82
N SER A 37 -28.19 -16.05 42.16
CA SER A 37 -27.96 -15.32 43.43
C SER A 37 -27.70 -13.82 43.25
N ASN A 38 -28.43 -13.03 44.05
CA ASN A 38 -28.50 -11.58 44.07
C ASN A 38 -27.41 -10.98 44.97
N VAL A 39 -26.65 -10.01 44.46
CA VAL A 39 -26.25 -8.69 45.02
C VAL A 39 -25.13 -8.13 44.12
N LEU A 40 -25.34 -6.98 43.47
CA LEU A 40 -24.34 -6.29 42.63
C LEU A 40 -23.64 -5.15 43.41
N PRO A 41 -22.30 -4.98 43.30
CA PRO A 41 -21.57 -3.82 43.85
C PRO A 41 -21.77 -2.53 43.01
N PRO A 42 -21.33 -1.35 43.50
CA PRO A 42 -21.67 -0.02 42.96
C PRO A 42 -21.20 0.30 41.53
N GLU A 43 -20.43 -0.57 40.89
CA GLU A 43 -19.95 -0.36 39.50
C GLU A 43 -20.99 -0.81 38.44
N ALA A 44 -22.03 -1.55 38.85
CA ALA A 44 -23.08 -2.01 37.94
C ALA A 44 -24.06 -0.90 37.48
N THR A 45 -24.03 0.29 38.11
CA THR A 45 -24.90 1.40 37.72
C THR A 45 -24.41 2.15 36.48
N THR A 46 -23.14 2.01 36.11
CA THR A 46 -22.56 2.64 34.91
C THR A 46 -22.91 1.83 33.65
N LEU A 47 -22.91 0.49 33.76
CA LEU A 47 -23.29 -0.41 32.68
C LEU A 47 -24.80 -0.34 32.36
N ALA A 48 -25.65 -0.22 33.39
CA ALA A 48 -27.10 -0.05 33.21
C ALA A 48 -27.45 1.30 32.52
N LYS A 49 -26.69 2.37 32.79
CA LYS A 49 -26.85 3.66 32.10
C LYS A 49 -26.33 3.62 30.65
N ALA A 50 -25.28 2.85 30.37
CA ALA A 50 -24.79 2.61 29.01
C ALA A 50 -25.79 1.77 28.19
N LEU A 51 -26.39 0.73 28.79
CA LEU A 51 -27.44 -0.09 28.19
C LEU A 51 -28.73 0.71 27.90
N ALA A 52 -29.11 1.64 28.78
CA ALA A 52 -30.27 2.49 28.57
C ALA A 52 -30.08 3.50 27.42
N ARG A 53 -28.85 4.00 27.19
CA ARG A 53 -28.53 4.88 26.05
C ARG A 53 -28.48 4.14 24.72
N CYS A 54 -28.13 2.85 24.74
CA CYS A 54 -28.11 1.98 23.55
C CYS A 54 -29.50 1.71 22.95
N ASN A 55 -30.57 1.89 23.73
CA ASN A 55 -31.93 1.53 23.30
C ASN A 55 -32.70 2.66 22.59
N ALA A 56 -32.14 3.88 22.52
CA ALA A 56 -32.86 5.05 22.01
C ALA A 56 -32.44 5.53 20.60
N SER A 57 -31.38 4.97 20.00
CA SER A 57 -31.01 5.29 18.61
C SER A 57 -30.26 4.14 17.94
N LEU A 58 -30.97 3.43 17.06
CA LEU A 58 -30.48 2.59 15.96
C LEU A 58 -29.22 1.71 16.19
N GLN A 59 -29.48 0.41 16.31
CA GLN A 59 -28.65 -0.74 15.89
C GLN A 59 -27.18 -0.78 16.34
N CYS A 60 -26.94 -1.13 17.60
CA CYS A 60 -25.66 -1.65 18.07
C CYS A 60 -25.87 -3.03 18.71
N LYS A 61 -25.02 -4.02 18.39
CA LYS A 61 -24.99 -5.32 19.08
C LYS A 61 -23.64 -5.46 19.77
N CYS A 62 -23.62 -5.41 21.09
CA CYS A 62 -22.40 -5.68 21.87
C CYS A 62 -22.17 -7.19 21.95
N ILE A 63 -21.01 -7.68 21.53
CA ILE A 63 -20.56 -9.06 21.78
C ILE A 63 -19.37 -8.99 22.73
N THR A 64 -19.49 -9.60 23.91
CA THR A 64 -18.40 -9.77 24.88
C THR A 64 -17.65 -11.06 24.58
N TYR A 65 -16.32 -11.01 24.47
CA TYR A 65 -15.45 -12.19 24.42
C TYR A 65 -14.82 -12.39 25.80
N ALA A 66 -14.93 -13.59 26.36
CA ALA A 66 -14.24 -13.97 27.59
C ALA A 66 -13.14 -14.99 27.23
N GLY A 67 -11.90 -14.53 27.16
CA GLY A 67 -10.72 -15.41 27.12
C GLY A 67 -10.25 -15.75 28.54
N PRO A 68 -9.49 -16.84 28.74
CA PRO A 68 -9.04 -17.27 30.05
C PRO A 68 -7.66 -16.67 30.36
N ASP A 69 -7.60 -15.44 30.90
CA ASP A 69 -6.55 -14.98 31.83
C ASP A 69 -6.79 -13.51 32.26
N PRO A 70 -6.30 -13.06 33.44
CA PRO A 70 -6.72 -11.81 34.07
C PRO A 70 -5.68 -10.69 33.87
N GLU A 71 -5.77 -9.92 32.79
CA GLU A 71 -5.17 -8.58 32.67
C GLU A 71 -6.09 -7.64 31.86
N PRO A 72 -6.05 -6.31 32.08
CA PRO A 72 -7.13 -5.41 31.70
C PRO A 72 -7.18 -5.19 30.19
N VAL A 73 -8.11 -5.87 29.54
CA VAL A 73 -8.42 -5.67 28.12
C VAL A 73 -9.06 -4.30 27.92
N GLY A 74 -8.36 -3.39 27.26
CA GLY A 74 -8.93 -2.14 26.77
C GLY A 74 -10.06 -2.42 25.79
N VAL A 75 -11.25 -1.87 26.05
CA VAL A 75 -12.42 -1.99 25.17
C VAL A 75 -12.26 -1.00 24.02
N ILE A 76 -11.87 -1.49 22.84
CA ILE A 76 -11.93 -0.71 21.60
C ILE A 76 -13.39 -0.76 21.09
N PRO A 77 -14.11 0.36 20.98
CA PRO A 77 -15.44 0.37 20.40
C PRO A 77 -15.36 0.12 18.88
N LYS A 78 -15.86 -1.04 18.44
CA LYS A 78 -15.98 -1.38 17.02
C LYS A 78 -17.22 -0.74 16.42
N VAL A 79 -17.06 0.02 15.33
CA VAL A 79 -18.14 0.63 14.56
C VAL A 79 -18.48 -0.30 13.40
N TYR A 80 -19.74 -0.71 13.27
CA TYR A 80 -20.21 -1.57 12.19
C TYR A 80 -21.17 -0.80 11.28
N TYR A 81 -21.00 -0.92 9.95
CA TYR A 81 -21.98 -0.45 8.97
C TYR A 81 -22.70 -1.63 8.31
N LYS A 82 -23.92 -1.38 7.82
CA LYS A 82 -24.73 -2.38 7.12
C LYS A 82 -24.36 -2.41 5.64
N GLY A 83 -23.60 -3.42 5.22
CA GLY A 83 -23.42 -3.78 3.80
C GLY A 83 -24.63 -4.56 3.25
N ASN A 84 -24.62 -4.84 1.95
CA ASN A 84 -25.75 -5.48 1.24
C ASN A 84 -26.06 -6.92 1.71
N THR A 85 -25.17 -7.57 2.48
CA THR A 85 -25.43 -8.91 3.02
C THR A 85 -24.94 -9.16 4.46
N HIS A 86 -23.97 -8.40 5.01
CA HIS A 86 -23.50 -8.56 6.41
C HIS A 86 -23.02 -7.23 7.05
N PHE A 87 -22.71 -7.27 8.36
CA PHE A 87 -22.09 -6.15 9.11
C PHE A 87 -20.57 -6.18 8.93
N VAL A 88 -19.97 -5.04 8.57
CA VAL A 88 -18.53 -4.89 8.29
C VAL A 88 -17.86 -4.14 9.45
N ASP A 89 -16.73 -4.64 9.94
CA ASP A 89 -15.92 -3.97 10.96
C ASP A 89 -15.14 -2.81 10.31
N ALA A 90 -15.43 -1.58 10.69
CA ALA A 90 -14.77 -0.40 10.13
C ALA A 90 -13.30 -0.26 10.56
N THR A 91 -12.80 -1.09 11.48
CA THR A 91 -11.40 -1.07 11.96
C THR A 91 -10.52 -2.14 11.33
N ASP A 92 -11.07 -3.03 10.50
CA ASP A 92 -10.33 -4.08 9.80
C ASP A 92 -10.34 -3.84 8.28
N TRP A 93 -9.24 -3.24 7.80
CA TRP A 93 -8.96 -2.93 6.40
C TRP A 93 -9.21 -4.10 5.44
N HIS A 94 -8.88 -5.34 5.84
CA HIS A 94 -9.04 -6.52 5.01
C HIS A 94 -10.50 -7.00 4.88
N THR A 95 -11.42 -6.45 5.67
CA THR A 95 -12.86 -6.70 5.53
C THR A 95 -13.55 -5.67 4.66
N TRP A 96 -13.04 -4.43 4.61
CA TRP A 96 -13.59 -3.36 3.77
C TRP A 96 -13.44 -3.66 2.27
N GLU A 97 -12.31 -4.21 1.86
CA GLU A 97 -12.01 -4.57 0.46
C GLU A 97 -12.91 -5.70 -0.08
N LYS A 98 -13.42 -6.58 0.80
CA LYS A 98 -14.17 -7.79 0.41
C LYS A 98 -15.63 -7.55 0.06
N ASP A 99 -16.22 -6.46 0.54
CA ASP A 99 -17.62 -6.10 0.28
C ASP A 99 -17.80 -5.02 -0.80
N PHE A 100 -16.69 -4.54 -1.38
CA PHE A 100 -16.71 -3.62 -2.50
C PHE A 100 -17.02 -4.37 -3.80
N VAL A 101 -18.10 -3.99 -4.49
CA VAL A 101 -18.29 -4.38 -5.89
C VAL A 101 -17.26 -3.58 -6.69
N PRO A 102 -16.24 -4.20 -7.32
CA PRO A 102 -15.17 -3.45 -7.97
C PRO A 102 -15.76 -2.58 -9.08
N LEU A 103 -15.65 -1.25 -8.92
CA LEU A 103 -16.04 -0.32 -9.97
C LEU A 103 -15.30 -0.69 -11.25
N SER A 104 -16.02 -0.77 -12.38
CA SER A 104 -15.37 -0.94 -13.68
C SER A 104 -14.55 0.32 -13.96
N PRO A 105 -13.23 0.20 -14.22
CA PRO A 105 -12.38 1.34 -14.56
C PRO A 105 -12.59 1.87 -15.98
N THR A 106 -13.78 1.65 -16.55
CA THR A 106 -14.13 2.14 -17.88
C THR A 106 -14.26 3.66 -17.85
N LEU A 107 -13.33 4.34 -18.52
CA LEU A 107 -13.45 5.76 -18.80
C LEU A 107 -14.37 5.99 -19.99
N ASN A 108 -15.33 6.90 -19.83
CA ASN A 108 -16.12 7.41 -20.95
C ASN A 108 -15.58 8.78 -21.35
N ASN A 109 -15.27 8.97 -22.64
CA ASN A 109 -14.99 10.29 -23.19
C ASN A 109 -16.25 10.83 -23.92
N PRO A 110 -17.06 11.66 -23.25
CA PRO A 110 -18.31 12.21 -23.80
C PRO A 110 -18.08 13.21 -24.96
N CYS A 111 -16.83 13.65 -25.17
CA CYS A 111 -16.46 14.60 -26.22
C CYS A 111 -16.27 13.94 -27.59
N LEU A 112 -16.06 12.61 -27.66
CA LEU A 112 -15.80 11.92 -28.93
C LEU A 112 -17.07 11.67 -29.77
N ASN A 113 -18.23 11.60 -29.14
CA ASN A 113 -19.48 11.36 -29.86
C ASN A 113 -20.00 12.70 -30.41
N ALA A 114 -19.83 12.96 -31.70
CA ALA A 114 -20.28 14.22 -32.33
C ALA A 114 -21.79 14.50 -32.18
N SER A 115 -22.61 13.47 -31.95
CA SER A 115 -24.05 13.60 -31.71
C SER A 115 -24.41 13.86 -30.23
N SER A 116 -23.41 13.82 -29.35
CA SER A 116 -23.54 14.13 -27.92
C SER A 116 -23.74 15.62 -27.71
N LYS A 117 -24.62 15.99 -26.77
CA LYS A 117 -24.78 17.38 -26.31
C LYS A 117 -23.51 17.97 -25.67
N TYR A 118 -22.53 17.13 -25.34
CA TYR A 118 -21.26 17.53 -24.71
C TYR A 118 -20.20 17.93 -25.74
N ALA A 119 -20.20 17.33 -26.94
CA ALA A 119 -19.10 17.44 -27.89
C ALA A 119 -18.86 18.87 -28.42
N SER A 120 -19.88 19.73 -28.42
CA SER A 120 -19.78 21.13 -28.83
C SER A 120 -19.46 22.11 -27.70
N GLN A 121 -19.27 21.63 -26.46
CA GLN A 121 -18.99 22.49 -25.32
C GLN A 121 -17.49 22.87 -25.27
N PRO A 122 -17.14 24.09 -24.81
CA PRO A 122 -15.74 24.55 -24.75
C PRO A 122 -14.80 23.60 -24.01
N TRP A 123 -15.24 22.97 -22.91
CA TRP A 123 -14.39 22.01 -22.20
C TRP A 123 -13.99 20.77 -23.02
N CYS A 124 -14.74 20.43 -24.07
CA CYS A 124 -14.41 19.37 -25.03
C CYS A 124 -13.51 19.84 -26.20
N ASP A 125 -13.28 21.15 -26.35
CA ASP A 125 -12.41 21.67 -27.40
C ASP A 125 -10.94 21.61 -26.97
N ALA A 126 -10.24 20.58 -27.46
CA ALA A 126 -8.82 20.36 -27.17
C ALA A 126 -7.87 21.43 -27.72
N THR A 127 -8.36 22.38 -28.52
CA THR A 127 -7.55 23.51 -29.01
C THR A 127 -7.48 24.68 -28.02
N LEU A 128 -8.37 24.70 -27.02
CA LEU A 128 -8.40 25.73 -25.98
C LEU A 128 -7.36 25.45 -24.87
N PRO A 129 -6.87 26.49 -24.17
CA PRO A 129 -6.04 26.31 -22.98
C PRO A 129 -6.73 25.41 -21.94
N ILE A 130 -5.95 24.54 -21.28
CA ILE A 130 -6.48 23.59 -20.30
C ILE A 130 -7.28 24.30 -19.20
N ASP A 131 -6.80 25.45 -18.70
CA ASP A 131 -7.49 26.18 -17.63
C ASP A 131 -8.86 26.72 -18.06
N ASP A 132 -9.03 27.12 -19.32
CA ASP A 132 -10.31 27.56 -19.86
C ASP A 132 -11.29 26.38 -19.95
N ARG A 133 -10.80 25.22 -20.39
CA ARG A 133 -11.58 23.97 -20.44
C ARG A 133 -12.01 23.51 -19.05
N VAL A 134 -11.10 23.55 -18.09
CA VAL A 134 -11.35 23.19 -16.68
C VAL A 134 -12.41 24.11 -16.08
N LYS A 135 -12.26 25.43 -16.27
CA LYS A 135 -13.21 26.42 -15.76
C LYS A 135 -14.61 26.20 -16.34
N ASP A 136 -14.71 25.97 -17.65
CA ASP A 136 -15.99 25.69 -18.31
C ASP A 136 -16.62 24.39 -17.79
N ALA A 137 -15.85 23.30 -17.65
CA ALA A 137 -16.35 22.03 -17.10
C ALA A 137 -16.92 22.19 -15.68
N ILE A 138 -16.17 22.82 -14.77
CA ILE A 138 -16.60 22.99 -13.36
C ILE A 138 -17.81 23.93 -13.26
N SER A 139 -17.90 24.94 -14.12
CA SER A 139 -19.04 25.88 -14.13
C SER A 139 -20.39 25.19 -14.42
N ARG A 140 -20.36 24.02 -15.05
CA ARG A 140 -21.55 23.24 -15.44
C ARG A 140 -22.00 22.25 -14.37
N MET A 141 -21.13 21.95 -13.40
CA MET A 141 -21.41 21.00 -12.33
C MET A 141 -22.38 21.60 -11.32
N THR A 142 -23.34 20.79 -10.89
CA THR A 142 -24.15 21.08 -9.71
C THR A 142 -23.30 21.02 -8.45
N LEU A 143 -23.75 21.67 -7.37
CA LEU A 143 -23.08 21.59 -6.06
C LEU A 143 -22.89 20.13 -5.60
N GLU A 144 -23.88 19.29 -5.91
CA GLU A 144 -23.90 17.88 -5.55
C GLU A 144 -22.80 17.08 -6.24
N GLU A 145 -22.66 17.30 -7.55
CA GLU A 145 -21.59 16.68 -8.35
C GLU A 145 -20.22 17.17 -7.89
N LYS A 146 -20.11 18.46 -7.51
CA LYS A 146 -18.88 19.05 -6.96
C LYS A 146 -18.47 18.37 -5.65
N ILE A 147 -19.38 18.27 -4.68
CA ILE A 147 -19.13 17.61 -3.39
C ILE A 147 -18.80 16.12 -3.60
N GLY A 148 -19.54 15.43 -4.46
CA GLY A 148 -19.33 14.00 -4.76
C GLY A 148 -18.01 13.68 -5.49
N ASN A 149 -17.24 14.69 -5.90
CA ASN A 149 -15.95 14.54 -6.56
C ASN A 149 -14.77 15.01 -5.68
N LEU A 150 -15.01 15.27 -4.39
CA LEU A 150 -13.96 15.59 -3.41
C LEU A 150 -13.35 14.34 -2.74
N GLY A 151 -13.91 13.15 -2.97
CA GLY A 151 -13.40 11.88 -2.43
C GLY A 151 -12.76 10.99 -3.49
N THR A 152 -11.99 10.00 -3.04
CA THR A 152 -11.30 9.03 -3.90
C THR A 152 -12.26 8.25 -4.80
N ASP A 153 -13.40 7.81 -4.26
CA ASP A 153 -14.50 7.25 -5.05
C ASP A 153 -15.38 8.37 -5.64
N ALA A 154 -14.85 9.03 -6.66
CA ALA A 154 -15.52 10.15 -7.31
C ALA A 154 -16.82 9.71 -8.01
N ALA A 155 -17.92 10.35 -7.62
CA ALA A 155 -19.23 10.10 -8.18
C ALA A 155 -19.29 10.47 -9.67
N ALA A 156 -20.19 9.81 -10.40
CA ALA A 156 -20.51 10.20 -11.77
C ALA A 156 -20.93 11.67 -11.84
N ILE A 157 -20.63 12.33 -12.97
CA ILE A 157 -20.99 13.73 -13.22
C ILE A 157 -21.92 13.77 -14.43
N PRO A 158 -23.24 13.53 -14.26
CA PRO A 158 -24.21 13.59 -15.34
C PRO A 158 -24.22 14.90 -16.14
N SER A 159 -23.94 16.04 -15.51
CA SER A 159 -23.86 17.34 -16.20
C SER A 159 -22.76 17.38 -17.27
N LEU A 160 -21.73 16.55 -17.13
CA LEU A 160 -20.62 16.40 -18.07
C LEU A 160 -20.65 15.05 -18.82
N GLY A 161 -21.59 14.16 -18.52
CA GLY A 161 -21.62 12.81 -19.11
C GLY A 161 -20.50 11.88 -18.66
N LEU A 162 -19.88 12.18 -17.50
CA LEU A 162 -18.78 11.38 -16.96
C LEU A 162 -19.31 10.27 -16.05
N LEU A 163 -18.73 9.08 -16.20
CA LEU A 163 -18.95 7.96 -15.30
C LEU A 163 -18.22 8.19 -13.97
N LYS A 164 -18.42 7.28 -13.02
CA LYS A 164 -17.62 7.23 -11.79
C LYS A 164 -16.14 7.12 -12.13
N TYR A 165 -15.31 7.70 -11.29
CA TYR A 165 -13.86 7.65 -11.38
C TYR A 165 -13.31 7.26 -10.02
N ASN A 166 -12.17 6.57 -9.98
CA ASN A 166 -11.46 6.36 -8.72
C ASN A 166 -10.02 6.87 -8.85
N TRP A 167 -9.59 7.66 -7.86
CA TRP A 167 -8.25 8.27 -7.82
C TRP A 167 -7.15 7.34 -7.34
N TRP A 168 -7.52 6.22 -6.72
CA TRP A 168 -6.62 5.27 -6.12
C TRP A 168 -6.28 4.16 -7.10
N SER A 169 -5.00 4.03 -7.40
CA SER A 169 -4.37 2.83 -7.93
C SER A 169 -2.96 2.80 -7.37
N GLU A 170 -2.34 1.63 -7.33
CA GLU A 170 -1.00 1.47 -6.77
C GLU A 170 -0.03 0.96 -7.84
N SER A 171 1.24 1.36 -7.75
CA SER A 171 2.24 0.95 -8.73
C SER A 171 3.68 0.91 -8.20
N THR A 172 3.85 0.59 -6.91
CA THR A 172 5.16 0.68 -6.21
C THR A 172 6.27 -0.06 -6.95
N HIS A 173 5.99 -1.23 -7.52
CA HIS A 173 6.96 -2.01 -8.30
C HIS A 173 6.31 -2.83 -9.42
N GLY A 174 5.34 -2.22 -10.10
CA GLY A 174 4.45 -2.87 -11.08
C GLY A 174 3.02 -2.41 -10.83
N VAL A 175 2.17 -2.34 -11.84
CA VAL A 175 0.76 -1.94 -11.63
C VAL A 175 0.08 -2.99 -10.74
N ALA A 176 -0.35 -2.57 -9.55
CA ALA A 176 -0.84 -3.49 -8.53
C ALA A 176 -2.20 -4.09 -8.89
N SER A 177 -2.50 -5.28 -8.36
CA SER A 177 -3.83 -5.90 -8.46
C SER A 177 -4.76 -5.42 -7.34
N GLY A 178 -6.06 -5.75 -7.41
CA GLY A 178 -7.02 -5.52 -6.32
C GLY A 178 -8.25 -4.70 -6.72
N ALA A 179 -9.06 -4.28 -5.74
CA ALA A 179 -10.31 -3.56 -5.98
C ALA A 179 -10.13 -2.24 -6.76
N HIS A 180 -8.95 -1.63 -6.63
CA HIS A 180 -8.55 -0.37 -7.26
C HIS A 180 -7.32 -0.53 -8.18
N GLY A 181 -6.93 -1.78 -8.48
CA GLY A 181 -5.76 -2.12 -9.28
C GLY A 181 -6.09 -2.66 -10.67
N ALA A 182 -5.06 -3.16 -11.35
CA ALA A 182 -5.18 -3.91 -12.59
C ALA A 182 -6.01 -5.18 -12.42
N ARG A 183 -6.83 -5.47 -13.43
CA ARG A 183 -7.62 -6.72 -13.54
C ARG A 183 -6.90 -7.84 -14.29
N ASN A 184 -5.62 -7.63 -14.64
CA ASN A 184 -4.83 -8.49 -15.51
C ASN A 184 -3.40 -8.57 -14.98
N ALA A 185 -2.66 -9.55 -15.49
CA ALA A 185 -1.27 -9.75 -15.10
C ALA A 185 -0.39 -8.59 -15.57
N THR A 186 0.51 -8.11 -14.70
CA THR A 186 1.44 -7.01 -15.01
C THR A 186 2.87 -7.42 -14.70
N THR A 187 3.83 -6.63 -15.17
CA THR A 187 5.24 -6.93 -14.94
C THR A 187 5.57 -6.65 -13.47
N ASN A 188 6.11 -7.64 -12.77
CA ASN A 188 6.63 -7.47 -11.41
C ASN A 188 8.10 -7.06 -11.42
N PHE A 189 8.39 -5.86 -10.93
CA PHE A 189 9.74 -5.36 -10.70
C PHE A 189 10.15 -5.62 -9.24
N ALA A 190 11.45 -5.51 -8.95
CA ALA A 190 11.91 -5.55 -7.56
C ALA A 190 11.44 -4.28 -6.82
N PHE A 191 11.28 -4.38 -5.50
CA PHE A 191 10.94 -3.25 -4.65
C PHE A 191 11.88 -2.04 -4.85
N PRO A 192 11.40 -0.80 -4.60
CA PRO A 192 12.23 0.40 -4.68
C PRO A 192 13.52 0.31 -3.88
N ILE A 193 13.49 -0.26 -2.66
CA ILE A 193 14.70 -0.41 -1.82
C ILE A 193 15.76 -1.26 -2.51
N THR A 194 15.31 -2.30 -3.22
CA THR A 194 16.17 -3.19 -3.99
C THR A 194 16.72 -2.43 -5.20
N THR A 195 15.85 -1.90 -6.06
CA THR A 195 16.30 -1.24 -7.29
C THR A 195 17.18 -0.02 -7.04
N ALA A 196 17.01 0.68 -5.92
CA ALA A 196 17.88 1.77 -5.47
C ALA A 196 19.35 1.33 -5.29
N MET A 197 19.60 0.09 -4.87
CA MET A 197 20.95 -0.45 -4.68
C MET A 197 21.74 -0.59 -5.99
N SER A 198 21.09 -0.47 -7.15
CA SER A 198 21.78 -0.40 -8.45
C SER A 198 22.51 0.93 -8.69
N PHE A 199 22.14 2.01 -7.98
CA PHE A 199 22.58 3.38 -8.24
C PHE A 199 22.42 3.81 -9.72
N ASN A 200 21.45 3.23 -10.44
CA ASN A 200 21.29 3.41 -11.88
C ASN A 200 20.00 4.17 -12.23
N ARG A 201 20.13 5.47 -12.47
CA ARG A 201 19.00 6.35 -12.86
C ARG A 201 18.32 5.92 -14.15
N SER A 202 19.06 5.39 -15.11
CA SER A 202 18.50 4.91 -16.38
C SER A 202 17.62 3.69 -16.17
N LEU A 203 18.02 2.78 -15.27
CA LEU A 203 17.19 1.65 -14.85
C LEU A 203 15.90 2.14 -14.19
N TRP A 204 15.98 3.06 -13.22
CA TRP A 204 14.79 3.58 -12.52
C TRP A 204 13.80 4.25 -13.47
N ARG A 205 14.31 5.04 -14.44
CA ARG A 205 13.49 5.65 -15.50
C ARG A 205 12.86 4.61 -16.41
N ALA A 206 13.61 3.59 -16.83
CA ALA A 206 13.10 2.52 -17.67
C ALA A 206 12.01 1.70 -16.96
N THR A 207 12.18 1.42 -15.67
CA THR A 207 11.16 0.77 -14.83
C THR A 207 9.89 1.61 -14.76
N GLY A 208 10.01 2.91 -14.44
CA GLY A 208 8.87 3.83 -14.43
C GLY A 208 8.16 3.89 -15.80
N ALA A 209 8.91 3.92 -16.90
CA ALA A 209 8.36 3.94 -18.26
C ALA A 209 7.62 2.66 -18.63
N ALA A 210 8.13 1.49 -18.23
CA ALA A 210 7.43 0.23 -18.40
C ALA A 210 6.11 0.21 -17.62
N ILE A 211 6.15 0.58 -16.34
CA ILE A 211 4.95 0.65 -15.48
C ILE A 211 3.91 1.62 -16.04
N GLY A 212 4.33 2.85 -16.40
CA GLY A 212 3.43 3.86 -16.98
C GLY A 212 2.81 3.41 -18.31
N ARG A 213 3.56 2.64 -19.11
CA ARG A 213 3.06 2.08 -20.38
C ARG A 213 2.00 1.00 -20.15
N GLU A 214 2.24 0.08 -19.22
CA GLU A 214 1.27 -0.95 -18.84
C GLU A 214 0.02 -0.31 -18.22
N ALA A 215 0.19 0.65 -17.32
CA ALA A 215 -0.89 1.43 -16.72
C ALA A 215 -1.78 2.08 -17.79
N ARG A 216 -1.18 2.74 -18.80
CA ARG A 216 -1.95 3.36 -19.88
C ARG A 216 -2.68 2.33 -20.74
N ALA A 217 -2.06 1.19 -21.04
CA ALA A 217 -2.68 0.10 -21.79
C ALA A 217 -3.91 -0.47 -21.06
N LEU A 218 -3.79 -0.72 -19.76
CA LEU A 218 -4.88 -1.18 -18.90
C LEU A 218 -5.99 -0.13 -18.80
N MET A 219 -5.63 1.15 -18.66
CA MET A 219 -6.59 2.25 -18.64
C MET A 219 -7.42 2.31 -19.93
N ASN A 220 -6.77 2.20 -21.10
CA ASN A 220 -7.48 2.19 -22.38
C ASN A 220 -8.41 0.97 -22.53
N ALA A 221 -8.05 -0.17 -21.91
CA ALA A 221 -8.86 -1.37 -21.89
C ALA A 221 -10.00 -1.35 -20.85
N GLY A 222 -10.07 -0.32 -19.99
CA GLY A 222 -11.01 -0.29 -18.87
C GLY A 222 -10.68 -1.32 -17.79
N GLU A 223 -9.38 -1.59 -17.58
CA GLU A 223 -8.85 -2.57 -16.61
C GLU A 223 -8.03 -1.93 -15.46
N ALA A 224 -7.74 -0.62 -15.52
CA ALA A 224 -7.13 0.17 -14.43
C ALA A 224 -7.53 1.65 -14.53
N TRP A 225 -7.42 2.41 -13.43
CA TRP A 225 -7.59 3.87 -13.46
C TRP A 225 -6.32 4.57 -13.94
N SER A 226 -6.28 5.91 -13.85
CA SER A 226 -5.24 6.72 -14.51
C SER A 226 -4.21 7.34 -13.56
N THR A 227 -4.44 7.23 -12.26
CA THR A 227 -3.70 7.90 -11.19
C THR A 227 -3.17 6.86 -10.23
N PHE A 228 -1.86 6.88 -10.00
CA PHE A 228 -1.16 5.85 -9.23
C PHE A 228 -0.36 6.47 -8.10
N TRP A 229 -0.53 5.96 -6.89
CA TRP A 229 0.06 6.49 -5.68
C TRP A 229 1.44 5.90 -5.40
N ALA A 230 2.35 6.13 -6.34
CA ALA A 230 3.75 5.79 -6.27
C ALA A 230 4.60 6.90 -6.92
N PRO A 231 5.87 7.07 -6.52
CA PRO A 231 6.63 6.25 -5.56
C PRO A 231 6.50 6.71 -4.10
N VAL A 232 6.79 5.79 -3.16
CA VAL A 232 7.10 6.16 -1.77
C VAL A 232 8.54 6.70 -1.73
N ILE A 233 8.70 7.94 -1.28
CA ILE A 233 9.98 8.67 -1.27
C ILE A 233 10.29 9.27 0.10
N ASN A 234 9.65 8.75 1.14
CA ASN A 234 10.12 8.95 2.51
C ASN A 234 11.49 8.28 2.69
N LEU A 235 12.27 8.77 3.64
CA LEU A 235 13.55 8.16 3.99
C LEU A 235 13.31 6.94 4.87
N ALA A 236 14.07 5.87 4.63
CA ALA A 236 14.19 4.72 5.53
C ALA A 236 14.96 5.09 6.81
N ARG A 237 14.42 6.04 7.59
CA ARG A 237 15.10 6.71 8.70
C ARG A 237 15.29 5.78 9.90
N ASP A 238 14.26 4.99 10.19
CA ASP A 238 14.29 3.96 11.21
C ASP A 238 14.31 2.60 10.51
N PRO A 239 15.34 1.75 10.72
CA PRO A 239 15.43 0.44 10.07
C PRO A 239 14.30 -0.51 10.48
N ARG A 240 13.54 -0.19 11.53
CA ARG A 240 12.37 -0.95 11.98
C ARG A 240 11.10 -0.61 11.21
N TRP A 241 11.07 0.51 10.49
CA TRP A 241 9.86 0.98 9.83
C TRP A 241 9.30 -0.09 8.87
N GLY A 242 8.02 -0.42 9.08
CA GLY A 242 7.29 -1.47 8.38
C GLY A 242 7.34 -1.38 6.86
N ARG A 243 7.44 -0.16 6.33
CA ARG A 243 7.33 0.14 4.90
C ARG A 243 8.66 0.52 4.24
N ASN A 244 9.79 0.28 4.92
CA ASN A 244 11.12 0.55 4.36
C ASN A 244 11.34 -0.09 2.97
N VAL A 245 10.73 -1.25 2.71
CA VAL A 245 10.79 -1.93 1.41
C VAL A 245 10.25 -1.08 0.25
N GLU A 246 9.32 -0.17 0.52
CA GLU A 246 8.71 0.70 -0.49
C GLU A 246 9.57 1.92 -0.82
N THR A 247 10.58 2.23 -0.01
CA THR A 247 11.43 3.42 -0.16
C THR A 247 12.69 3.13 -0.96
N PRO A 248 13.32 4.12 -1.60
CA PRO A 248 14.64 3.94 -2.20
C PRO A 248 15.81 4.03 -1.18
N GLY A 249 15.55 4.04 0.13
CA GLY A 249 16.59 4.02 1.18
C GLY A 249 16.61 5.24 2.09
N GLU A 250 17.72 5.42 2.81
CA GLU A 250 17.85 6.44 3.86
C GLU A 250 18.44 7.78 3.38
N ASP A 251 19.07 7.81 2.20
CA ASP A 251 19.79 8.98 1.68
C ASP A 251 18.86 9.94 0.92
N PRO A 252 18.75 11.23 1.33
CA PRO A 252 17.88 12.22 0.68
C PRO A 252 18.21 12.43 -0.80
N TYR A 253 19.50 12.45 -1.16
CA TYR A 253 19.91 12.74 -2.53
C TYR A 253 19.58 11.58 -3.48
N LEU A 254 19.91 10.34 -3.09
CA LEU A 254 19.57 9.14 -3.83
C LEU A 254 18.06 9.02 -3.98
N THR A 255 17.30 9.25 -2.90
CA THR A 255 15.84 9.18 -2.90
C THR A 255 15.24 10.22 -3.85
N GLY A 256 15.74 11.46 -3.84
CA GLY A 256 15.34 12.48 -4.81
C GLY A 256 15.67 12.11 -6.25
N LYS A 257 16.84 11.54 -6.53
CA LYS A 257 17.20 11.10 -7.89
C LYS A 257 16.43 9.86 -8.35
N TYR A 258 16.05 8.97 -7.45
CA TYR A 258 15.10 7.89 -7.72
C TYR A 258 13.73 8.46 -8.09
N ALA A 259 13.19 9.36 -7.25
CA ALA A 259 11.90 9.99 -7.47
C ALA A 259 11.80 10.65 -8.85
N VAL A 260 12.78 11.48 -9.21
CA VAL A 260 12.85 12.15 -10.51
C VAL A 260 12.87 11.16 -11.67
N ALA A 261 13.72 10.13 -11.59
CA ALA A 261 13.86 9.15 -12.66
C ALA A 261 12.56 8.34 -12.86
N PHE A 262 12.00 7.81 -11.76
CA PHE A 262 10.79 7.00 -11.77
C PHE A 262 9.58 7.81 -12.26
N VAL A 263 9.34 9.00 -11.68
CA VAL A 263 8.20 9.87 -12.04
C VAL A 263 8.26 10.27 -13.50
N LYS A 264 9.42 10.70 -13.99
CA LYS A 264 9.55 11.04 -15.42
C LYS A 264 9.30 9.84 -16.32
N GLY A 265 9.81 8.66 -15.97
CA GLY A 265 9.53 7.44 -16.72
C GLY A 265 8.03 7.16 -16.78
N MET A 266 7.34 7.26 -15.66
CA MET A 266 5.91 6.95 -15.56
C MET A 266 5.03 7.96 -16.32
N GLN A 267 5.35 9.26 -16.22
CA GLN A 267 4.50 10.35 -16.72
C GLN A 267 4.82 10.79 -18.14
N GLU A 268 6.09 10.80 -18.56
CA GLU A 268 6.47 11.35 -19.85
C GLU A 268 6.12 10.36 -20.98
N ALA A 269 5.50 10.89 -22.03
CA ALA A 269 5.18 10.14 -23.24
C ALA A 269 5.97 10.72 -24.43
N GLU A 270 7.02 10.05 -24.88
CA GLU A 270 7.81 10.54 -26.03
C GLU A 270 6.95 10.72 -27.29
N ALA A 271 5.97 9.83 -27.50
CA ALA A 271 5.04 9.89 -28.63
C ALA A 271 3.97 10.99 -28.48
N ASP A 272 3.84 11.63 -27.31
CA ASP A 272 2.81 12.60 -27.01
C ASP A 272 3.24 13.55 -25.86
N PRO A 273 4.25 14.41 -26.10
CA PRO A 273 4.93 15.18 -25.04
C PRO A 273 4.04 16.24 -24.36
N GLY A 274 2.86 16.53 -24.91
CA GLY A 274 1.88 17.45 -24.31
C GLY A 274 0.99 16.79 -23.24
N HIS A 275 1.06 15.47 -23.09
CA HIS A 275 0.19 14.71 -22.20
C HIS A 275 0.97 13.87 -21.18
N VAL A 276 0.30 13.55 -20.08
CA VAL A 276 0.79 12.65 -19.03
C VAL A 276 0.39 11.23 -19.39
N GLN A 277 1.35 10.31 -19.54
CA GLN A 277 1.13 8.89 -19.84
C GLN A 277 0.37 8.15 -18.73
N ALA A 278 0.79 8.31 -17.48
CA ALA A 278 0.10 7.83 -16.29
C ALA A 278 0.47 8.77 -15.15
N SER A 279 -0.49 9.15 -14.31
CA SER A 279 -0.23 10.10 -13.23
C SER A 279 0.51 9.40 -12.09
N ALA A 280 1.71 9.86 -11.76
CA ALA A 280 2.44 9.45 -10.57
C ALA A 280 2.07 10.35 -9.38
N CYS A 281 2.36 9.89 -8.16
CA CYS A 281 2.11 10.65 -6.94
C CYS A 281 3.17 10.32 -5.88
N CYS A 282 3.99 11.31 -5.55
CA CYS A 282 5.04 11.16 -4.55
C CYS A 282 4.45 11.20 -3.14
N LYS A 283 4.73 10.14 -2.35
CA LYS A 283 4.16 9.96 -1.01
C LYS A 283 5.22 9.57 0.02
N HIS A 284 5.02 9.86 1.31
CA HIS A 284 3.92 10.57 1.96
C HIS A 284 4.48 11.86 2.56
N TYR A 285 4.01 13.00 2.07
CA TYR A 285 4.50 14.35 2.35
C TYR A 285 3.91 14.83 3.70
N VAL A 286 4.68 14.86 4.79
CA VAL A 286 6.12 14.62 4.93
C VAL A 286 6.45 14.02 6.30
N ALA A 287 7.67 13.52 6.46
CA ALA A 287 8.18 12.93 7.70
C ALA A 287 7.39 11.73 8.23
N ASN A 288 6.72 11.00 7.33
CA ASN A 288 6.06 9.73 7.63
C ASN A 288 7.02 8.55 7.48
N SER A 289 7.55 8.04 8.59
CA SER A 289 8.50 6.92 8.59
C SER A 289 8.30 5.99 9.79
N MET A 290 7.05 5.78 10.18
CA MET A 290 6.63 4.94 11.31
C MET A 290 5.22 4.41 11.03
N GLU A 291 4.93 3.17 11.41
CA GLU A 291 3.58 2.59 11.32
C GLU A 291 2.92 2.48 12.69
N ASN A 292 3.59 1.80 13.61
CA ASN A 292 3.20 1.64 15.01
C ASN A 292 4.41 1.29 15.87
N SER A 293 4.96 2.29 16.54
CA SER A 293 6.18 2.13 17.32
C SER A 293 6.02 2.67 18.74
N ARG A 294 7.05 2.43 19.55
CA ARG A 294 7.18 3.09 20.85
C ARG A 294 8.19 4.22 20.78
N VAL A 295 7.75 5.43 21.16
CA VAL A 295 8.61 6.61 21.32
C VAL A 295 8.59 6.96 22.80
N ASP A 296 9.78 7.02 23.42
CA ASP A 296 9.94 7.27 24.86
C ASP A 296 9.07 6.35 25.78
N GLY A 297 8.80 5.14 25.31
CA GLY A 297 8.01 4.13 26.02
C GLY A 297 6.51 4.18 25.74
N GLU A 298 6.01 5.24 25.12
CA GLU A 298 4.61 5.40 24.74
C GLU A 298 4.34 4.79 23.36
N ALA A 299 3.22 4.09 23.22
CA ALA A 299 2.83 3.50 21.94
C ALA A 299 2.16 4.57 21.07
N HIS A 300 2.65 4.71 19.85
CA HIS A 300 2.09 5.60 18.84
C HIS A 300 1.79 4.80 17.58
N THR A 301 0.74 5.17 16.89
CA THR A 301 0.47 4.78 15.52
C THR A 301 0.69 5.97 14.60
N ARG A 302 0.86 5.69 13.31
CA ARG A 302 0.96 6.72 12.27
C ARG A 302 -0.22 7.68 12.22
N TYR A 303 -1.40 7.28 12.73
CA TYR A 303 -2.64 8.07 12.66
C TYR A 303 -2.63 9.31 13.56
N GLU A 304 -1.96 9.25 14.72
CA GLU A 304 -1.89 10.34 15.70
C GLU A 304 -0.50 10.94 15.89
N PHE A 305 0.54 10.32 15.32
CA PHE A 305 1.92 10.70 15.62
C PHE A 305 2.20 12.15 15.23
N ASP A 306 2.83 12.93 16.12
CA ASP A 306 3.36 14.26 15.83
C ASP A 306 4.89 14.18 15.67
N ALA A 307 5.34 14.32 14.43
CA ALA A 307 6.76 14.32 14.11
C ALA A 307 7.37 15.68 14.48
N HIS A 308 8.19 15.69 15.54
CA HIS A 308 8.96 16.86 15.94
C HIS A 308 10.30 16.93 15.19
N VAL A 309 10.30 17.65 14.06
CA VAL A 309 11.46 17.78 13.18
C VAL A 309 11.93 19.23 13.15
N GLY A 310 13.20 19.45 13.49
CA GLY A 310 13.82 20.77 13.38
C GLY A 310 13.86 21.25 11.93
N VAL A 311 13.70 22.55 11.69
CA VAL A 311 13.67 23.12 10.33
C VAL A 311 14.90 22.75 9.51
N GLN A 312 16.07 22.67 10.14
CA GLN A 312 17.29 22.23 9.46
C GLN A 312 17.17 20.79 8.94
N ASP A 313 16.78 19.82 9.77
CA ASP A 313 16.67 18.42 9.33
C ASP A 313 15.52 18.26 8.31
N LEU A 314 14.45 19.05 8.45
CA LEU A 314 13.37 19.09 7.47
C LEU A 314 13.88 19.50 6.07
N LEU A 315 14.69 20.57 6.00
CA LEU A 315 15.24 21.09 4.74
C LEU A 315 16.43 20.27 4.22
N ASP A 316 17.24 19.68 5.10
CA ASP A 316 18.44 18.94 4.73
C ASP A 316 18.12 17.47 4.37
N SER A 317 17.04 16.88 4.90
CA SER A 317 16.75 15.45 4.72
C SER A 317 15.32 15.11 4.27
N TYR A 318 14.29 15.57 4.96
CA TYR A 318 12.91 15.10 4.70
C TYR A 318 12.25 15.74 3.47
N MET A 319 12.51 17.02 3.18
CA MET A 319 11.95 17.74 2.04
C MET A 319 12.68 17.55 0.70
N PRO A 320 14.01 17.42 0.63
CA PRO A 320 14.74 17.31 -0.65
C PRO A 320 14.19 16.28 -1.64
N PRO A 321 13.75 15.06 -1.24
CA PRO A 321 13.15 14.13 -2.19
C PRO A 321 11.85 14.65 -2.81
N PHE A 322 10.99 15.29 -2.02
CA PHE A 322 9.73 15.87 -2.49
C PHE A 322 9.94 17.11 -3.35
N GLN A 323 10.87 17.98 -2.95
CA GLN A 323 11.28 19.13 -3.76
C GLN A 323 11.76 18.68 -5.14
N ALA A 324 12.68 17.70 -5.20
CA ALA A 324 13.16 17.15 -6.47
C ALA A 324 12.02 16.50 -7.27
N CYS A 325 11.12 15.76 -6.61
CA CYS A 325 9.96 15.15 -7.26
C CYS A 325 9.04 16.20 -7.92
N VAL A 326 8.85 17.36 -7.29
CA VAL A 326 8.05 18.47 -7.82
C VAL A 326 8.80 19.25 -8.92
N GLU A 327 9.97 19.79 -8.61
CA GLU A 327 10.69 20.74 -9.48
C GLU A 327 11.31 20.05 -10.69
N GLU A 328 12.03 18.95 -10.46
CA GLU A 328 12.73 18.21 -11.50
C GLU A 328 11.83 17.14 -12.12
N GLY A 329 11.09 16.40 -11.29
CA GLY A 329 10.22 15.28 -11.70
C GLY A 329 8.91 15.71 -12.33
N ARG A 330 8.42 16.92 -12.02
CA ARG A 330 7.12 17.46 -12.47
C ARG A 330 5.97 16.50 -12.15
N VAL A 331 5.99 15.93 -10.95
CA VAL A 331 4.97 14.95 -10.52
C VAL A 331 3.57 15.54 -10.59
N SER A 332 2.58 14.73 -11.00
CA SER A 332 1.19 15.14 -11.10
C SER A 332 0.44 15.08 -9.78
N GLY A 333 0.91 14.28 -8.83
CA GLY A 333 0.30 14.08 -7.51
C GLY A 333 1.31 14.22 -6.36
N LEU A 334 0.82 14.72 -5.22
CA LEU A 334 1.48 14.60 -3.93
C LEU A 334 0.47 14.03 -2.93
N MET A 335 0.92 13.13 -2.06
CA MET A 335 0.06 12.60 -1.00
C MET A 335 0.48 13.18 0.34
N CYS A 336 -0.41 13.87 1.04
CA CYS A 336 -0.17 14.27 2.43
C CYS A 336 -0.33 13.07 3.36
N SER A 337 0.51 12.98 4.40
CA SER A 337 0.60 11.83 5.31
C SER A 337 -0.40 11.88 6.49
N TYR A 338 -0.55 10.74 7.17
CA TYR A 338 -1.36 10.65 8.40
C TYR A 338 -0.85 11.54 9.55
N ASN A 339 0.46 11.57 9.76
CA ASN A 339 1.07 12.20 10.93
C ASN A 339 0.88 13.73 10.93
N ALA A 340 1.08 14.34 12.09
CA ALA A 340 1.35 15.76 12.21
C ALA A 340 2.85 16.04 12.06
N LEU A 341 3.18 17.26 11.63
CA LEU A 341 4.53 17.80 11.64
C LEU A 341 4.54 19.04 12.52
N ASN A 342 5.28 18.99 13.63
CA ASN A 342 5.39 20.08 14.59
C ASN A 342 4.02 20.65 15.02
N GLY A 343 3.07 19.76 15.32
CA GLY A 343 1.74 20.09 15.85
C GLY A 343 0.66 20.34 14.79
N VAL A 344 0.96 20.23 13.48
CA VAL A 344 -0.02 20.43 12.40
C VAL A 344 -0.14 19.17 11.54
N PRO A 345 -1.32 18.52 11.47
CA PRO A 345 -1.58 17.42 10.54
C PRO A 345 -1.23 17.82 9.10
N THR A 346 -0.49 16.97 8.38
CA THR A 346 0.10 17.40 7.11
C THR A 346 -0.97 17.75 6.05
N CYS A 347 -2.10 17.03 6.03
CA CYS A 347 -3.25 17.33 5.17
C CYS A 347 -4.02 18.61 5.54
N ALA A 348 -3.78 19.18 6.73
CA ALA A 348 -4.36 20.44 7.19
C ALA A 348 -3.33 21.58 7.25
N SER A 349 -2.14 21.41 6.67
CA SER A 349 -1.05 22.38 6.73
C SER A 349 -0.98 23.28 5.49
N PRO A 350 -1.47 24.53 5.54
CA PRO A 350 -1.31 25.47 4.43
C PRO A 350 0.15 25.81 4.14
N TRP A 351 1.02 25.75 5.16
CA TRP A 351 2.45 25.97 4.97
C TRP A 351 3.07 24.87 4.10
N LEU A 352 2.78 23.60 4.37
CA LEU A 352 3.31 22.50 3.55
C LEU A 352 2.71 22.50 2.13
N LEU A 353 1.39 22.58 2.03
CA LEU A 353 0.66 22.28 0.79
C LEU A 353 0.53 23.48 -0.15
N GLN A 354 0.34 24.69 0.40
CA GLN A 354 0.24 25.91 -0.41
C GLN A 354 1.60 26.61 -0.50
N THR A 355 2.18 27.02 0.63
CA THR A 355 3.42 27.81 0.61
C THR A 355 4.58 27.00 0.02
N VAL A 356 4.95 25.87 0.63
CA VAL A 356 6.13 25.12 0.20
C VAL A 356 5.89 24.41 -1.14
N ALA A 357 4.89 23.53 -1.22
CA ALA A 357 4.73 22.71 -2.42
C ALA A 357 4.33 23.54 -3.65
N ARG A 358 3.33 24.43 -3.54
CA ARG A 358 2.80 25.16 -4.70
C ARG A 358 3.54 26.47 -4.98
N ASP A 359 3.74 27.32 -3.97
CA ASP A 359 4.28 28.66 -4.19
C ASP A 359 5.82 28.63 -4.37
N GLU A 360 6.54 27.87 -3.54
CA GLU A 360 8.01 27.79 -3.61
C GLU A 360 8.50 26.77 -4.65
N TRP A 361 8.01 25.53 -4.62
CA TRP A 361 8.46 24.47 -5.55
C TRP A 361 7.72 24.47 -6.90
N GLY A 362 6.63 25.23 -7.02
CA GLY A 362 5.87 25.32 -8.27
C GLY A 362 5.05 24.07 -8.60
N PHE A 363 4.53 23.36 -7.60
CA PHE A 363 3.68 22.17 -7.80
C PHE A 363 2.39 22.50 -8.57
N ASP A 364 2.32 22.02 -9.82
CA ASP A 364 1.15 22.10 -10.69
C ASP A 364 0.46 20.73 -10.81
N GLY A 365 0.00 20.19 -9.69
CA GLY A 365 -0.71 18.93 -9.61
C GLY A 365 -1.82 18.93 -8.56
N TYR A 366 -2.31 17.73 -8.23
CA TYR A 366 -3.31 17.52 -7.17
C TYR A 366 -2.67 16.98 -5.89
N VAL A 367 -3.20 17.40 -4.74
CA VAL A 367 -2.88 16.78 -3.46
C VAL A 367 -3.98 15.80 -3.08
N THR A 368 -3.61 14.57 -2.72
CA THR A 368 -4.53 13.60 -2.10
C THR A 368 -4.15 13.39 -0.65
N SER A 369 -5.11 13.13 0.23
CA SER A 369 -4.81 12.55 1.53
C SER A 369 -4.44 11.06 1.39
N ASP A 370 -3.68 10.56 2.36
CA ASP A 370 -3.58 9.11 2.63
C ASP A 370 -4.94 8.61 3.17
N CYS A 371 -5.16 7.30 3.27
CA CYS A 371 -6.49 6.69 3.44
C CYS A 371 -6.81 6.26 4.88
N ASP A 372 -7.42 7.05 5.76
CA ASP A 372 -8.23 8.28 5.59
C ASP A 372 -7.67 9.43 6.46
N ALA A 373 -6.54 10.02 6.05
CA ALA A 373 -5.81 11.02 6.81
C ALA A 373 -6.61 12.31 7.06
N ASP A 374 -7.57 12.66 6.19
CA ASP A 374 -8.47 13.79 6.42
C ASP A 374 -9.42 13.53 7.60
N ALA A 375 -9.91 12.29 7.75
CA ALA A 375 -10.62 11.89 8.96
C ALA A 375 -9.70 11.91 10.18
N GLU A 376 -8.43 11.52 10.03
CA GLU A 376 -7.50 11.47 11.16
C GLU A 376 -7.17 12.83 11.78
N VAL A 377 -7.25 13.91 11.00
CA VAL A 377 -7.20 15.29 11.54
C VAL A 377 -8.22 15.49 12.67
N TYR A 378 -9.40 14.88 12.54
CA TYR A 378 -10.49 14.95 13.53
C TYR A 378 -10.40 13.83 14.57
N VAL A 379 -10.26 12.58 14.12
CA VAL A 379 -10.47 11.38 14.94
C VAL A 379 -9.35 11.19 15.95
N HIS A 380 -8.10 11.24 15.52
CA HIS A 380 -6.96 10.91 16.38
C HIS A 380 -6.10 12.13 16.71
N HIS A 381 -5.92 13.08 15.78
CA HIS A 381 -5.16 14.31 16.06
C HIS A 381 -5.91 15.31 16.97
N HIS A 382 -7.24 15.26 16.97
CA HIS A 382 -8.09 16.26 17.62
C HIS A 382 -7.63 17.70 17.34
N TYR A 383 -7.25 17.97 16.09
CA TYR A 383 -6.54 19.20 15.73
C TYR A 383 -7.38 20.42 16.12
N LEU A 384 -6.84 21.20 17.07
CA LEU A 384 -7.50 22.39 17.66
C LEU A 384 -8.90 22.12 18.25
N ASN A 385 -9.25 20.86 18.52
CA ASN A 385 -10.59 20.40 18.92
C ASN A 385 -11.70 20.90 17.98
N HIS A 386 -11.37 21.07 16.69
CA HIS A 386 -12.31 21.54 15.68
C HIS A 386 -13.44 20.54 15.43
N THR A 387 -14.61 21.06 15.10
CA THR A 387 -15.73 20.26 14.61
C THR A 387 -15.39 19.65 13.24
N LYS A 388 -16.10 18.60 12.81
CA LYS A 388 -15.91 18.00 11.48
C LYS A 388 -16.02 19.03 10.34
N ALA A 389 -16.93 19.99 10.46
CA ALA A 389 -17.12 21.04 9.46
C ALA A 389 -15.93 22.04 9.42
N GLU A 390 -15.31 22.30 10.56
CA GLU A 390 -14.08 23.12 10.65
C GLU A 390 -12.87 22.35 10.12
N VAL A 391 -12.77 21.03 10.35
CA VAL A 391 -11.73 20.20 9.74
C VAL A 391 -11.85 20.19 8.21
N VAL A 392 -13.06 20.10 7.66
CA VAL A 392 -13.27 20.26 6.20
C VAL A 392 -12.74 21.60 5.70
N ARG A 393 -12.96 22.70 6.45
CA ARG A 393 -12.35 23.99 6.12
C ARG A 393 -10.83 23.91 6.14
N ASP A 394 -10.24 23.30 7.17
CA ASP A 394 -8.79 23.26 7.34
C ASP A 394 -8.12 22.48 6.19
N VAL A 395 -8.59 21.29 5.86
CA VAL A 395 -8.01 20.46 4.77
C VAL A 395 -8.22 21.09 3.40
N LEU A 396 -9.44 21.57 3.10
CA LEU A 396 -9.72 22.19 1.81
C LEU A 396 -8.95 23.50 1.65
N LYS A 397 -8.80 24.32 2.69
CA LYS A 397 -8.06 25.59 2.58
C LYS A 397 -6.55 25.40 2.63
N ALA A 398 -6.05 24.36 3.29
CA ALA A 398 -4.64 23.99 3.26
C ALA A 398 -4.19 23.61 1.85
N GLY A 399 -5.01 22.86 1.12
CA GLY A 399 -4.73 22.51 -0.27
C GLY A 399 -4.92 21.04 -0.63
N THR A 400 -5.49 20.22 0.25
CA THR A 400 -5.89 18.84 -0.07
C THR A 400 -7.05 18.86 -1.05
N ASP A 401 -6.84 18.26 -2.23
CA ASP A 401 -7.79 18.30 -3.34
C ASP A 401 -8.66 17.03 -3.42
N VAL A 402 -8.14 15.88 -2.99
CA VAL A 402 -8.85 14.60 -2.90
C VAL A 402 -8.74 14.04 -1.50
N ASP A 403 -9.88 13.73 -0.90
CA ASP A 403 -9.99 12.93 0.31
C ASP A 403 -9.88 11.43 -0.04
N CYS A 404 -8.82 10.74 0.39
CA CYS A 404 -8.81 9.28 0.37
C CYS A 404 -9.73 8.69 1.42
N GLY A 405 -11.01 8.75 1.11
CA GLY A 405 -12.04 8.43 2.05
C GLY A 405 -13.32 9.14 1.65
N ASN A 406 -14.11 9.46 2.66
CA ASN A 406 -15.40 10.12 2.47
C ASN A 406 -15.70 11.14 3.56
N PHE A 407 -14.70 11.52 4.36
CA PHE A 407 -14.83 12.52 5.40
C PHE A 407 -15.22 13.89 4.84
N VAL A 408 -14.49 14.39 3.85
CA VAL A 408 -14.73 15.70 3.22
C VAL A 408 -16.07 15.73 2.49
N PRO A 409 -16.40 14.81 1.56
CA PRO A 409 -17.72 14.81 0.92
C PRO A 409 -18.88 14.72 1.91
N SER A 410 -18.75 13.90 2.97
CA SER A 410 -19.81 13.72 3.97
C SER A 410 -20.07 14.98 4.81
N ASN A 411 -19.04 15.80 5.03
CA ASN A 411 -19.13 16.95 5.93
C ASN A 411 -19.13 18.31 5.21
N ALA A 412 -18.86 18.36 3.90
CA ALA A 412 -18.81 19.60 3.10
C ALA A 412 -20.08 20.45 3.18
N ARG A 413 -21.26 19.84 3.23
CA ARG A 413 -22.52 20.60 3.37
C ARG A 413 -22.62 21.34 4.69
N ALA A 414 -22.19 20.70 5.77
CA ALA A 414 -22.20 21.34 7.08
C ALA A 414 -21.24 22.54 7.08
N ALA A 415 -20.06 22.38 6.48
CA ALA A 415 -19.09 23.47 6.33
C ALA A 415 -19.64 24.63 5.47
N LEU A 416 -20.33 24.35 4.36
CA LEU A 416 -20.99 25.37 3.53
C LEU A 416 -22.11 26.08 4.29
N LYS A 417 -22.98 25.33 4.97
CA LYS A 417 -24.11 25.89 5.74
C LYS A 417 -23.63 26.81 6.87
N SER A 418 -22.48 26.49 7.46
CA SER A 418 -21.83 27.29 8.50
C SER A 418 -20.94 28.41 7.96
N ASN A 419 -20.92 28.64 6.63
CA ASN A 419 -20.05 29.63 5.96
C ASN A 419 -18.55 29.46 6.25
N LEU A 420 -18.10 28.25 6.58
CA LEU A 420 -16.69 27.96 6.84
C LEU A 420 -15.89 27.82 5.54
N ILE A 421 -16.56 27.30 4.50
CA ILE A 421 -16.08 27.21 3.12
C ILE A 421 -17.12 27.81 2.17
N THR A 422 -16.68 28.10 0.96
CA THR A 422 -17.50 28.56 -0.16
C THR A 422 -17.50 27.52 -1.28
N VAL A 423 -18.44 27.64 -2.23
CA VAL A 423 -18.39 26.83 -3.47
C VAL A 423 -17.11 27.11 -4.26
N GLY A 424 -16.57 28.34 -4.18
CA GLY A 424 -15.29 28.70 -4.80
C GLY A 424 -14.09 27.93 -4.23
N ASP A 425 -14.11 27.62 -2.94
CA ASP A 425 -13.06 26.77 -2.32
C ASP A 425 -13.10 25.36 -2.92
N ILE A 426 -14.31 24.80 -3.12
CA ILE A 426 -14.51 23.50 -3.78
C ILE A 426 -14.07 23.55 -5.25
N ASP A 427 -14.45 24.60 -5.98
CA ASP A 427 -14.10 24.78 -7.40
C ASP A 427 -12.59 24.87 -7.59
N LYS A 428 -11.86 25.48 -6.65
CA LYS A 428 -10.39 25.53 -6.68
C LYS A 428 -9.78 24.13 -6.60
N ARG A 429 -10.29 23.25 -5.73
CA ARG A 429 -9.81 21.87 -5.62
C ARG A 429 -10.12 21.05 -6.87
N LEU A 430 -11.37 21.11 -7.33
CA LEU A 430 -11.79 20.44 -8.56
C LEU A 430 -10.98 20.92 -9.77
N SER A 431 -10.54 22.18 -9.80
CA SER A 431 -9.70 22.69 -10.88
C SER A 431 -8.36 21.96 -10.98
N MET A 432 -7.74 21.62 -9.85
CA MET A 432 -6.50 20.83 -9.83
C MET A 432 -6.75 19.43 -10.38
N LEU A 433 -7.86 18.80 -9.97
CA LEU A 433 -8.25 17.47 -10.40
C LEU A 433 -8.52 17.40 -11.91
N PHE A 434 -9.33 18.33 -12.42
CA PHE A 434 -9.66 18.36 -13.84
C PHE A 434 -8.45 18.73 -14.69
N ARG A 435 -7.52 19.59 -14.23
CA ARG A 435 -6.27 19.86 -14.96
C ARG A 435 -5.46 18.59 -15.16
N VAL A 436 -5.35 17.74 -14.15
CA VAL A 436 -4.66 16.44 -14.25
C VAL A 436 -5.37 15.51 -15.22
N ARG A 437 -6.70 15.41 -15.16
CA ARG A 437 -7.50 14.59 -16.09
C ARG A 437 -7.42 15.08 -17.54
N MET A 438 -7.35 16.40 -17.76
CA MET A 438 -7.11 17.00 -19.07
C MET A 438 -5.72 16.64 -19.59
N ARG A 439 -4.67 16.75 -18.77
CA ARG A 439 -3.31 16.32 -19.15
C ARG A 439 -3.20 14.81 -19.39
N LEU A 440 -4.05 14.00 -18.77
CA LEU A 440 -4.17 12.56 -19.06
C LEU A 440 -4.90 12.27 -20.38
N GLY A 441 -5.41 13.30 -21.07
CA GLY A 441 -6.10 13.16 -22.35
C GLY A 441 -7.48 12.50 -22.24
N HIS A 442 -8.13 12.58 -21.07
CA HIS A 442 -9.44 11.94 -20.84
C HIS A 442 -10.57 12.53 -21.69
N PHE A 443 -10.39 13.77 -22.15
CA PHE A 443 -11.42 14.56 -22.83
C PHE A 443 -11.02 14.93 -24.26
N ASP A 444 -9.88 14.45 -24.74
CA ASP A 444 -9.31 14.82 -26.02
C ASP A 444 -9.67 13.84 -27.13
N PRO A 445 -9.57 14.24 -28.40
CA PRO A 445 -9.62 13.31 -29.52
C PRO A 445 -8.65 12.13 -29.35
N VAL A 446 -8.94 11.00 -29.98
CA VAL A 446 -8.09 9.80 -29.88
C VAL A 446 -6.69 10.08 -30.44
N GLY A 447 -5.71 10.18 -29.53
CA GLY A 447 -4.30 10.44 -29.78
C GLY A 447 -3.43 9.18 -29.72
N PRO A 448 -2.09 9.34 -29.72
CA PRO A 448 -1.13 8.24 -29.59
C PRO A 448 -1.32 7.44 -28.29
N LEU A 449 -1.56 8.13 -27.16
CA LEU A 449 -1.71 7.50 -25.85
C LEU A 449 -2.97 6.64 -25.74
N GLN A 450 -4.10 7.12 -26.26
CA GLN A 450 -5.39 6.40 -26.27
C GLN A 450 -5.38 5.19 -27.22
N ARG A 451 -4.37 5.10 -28.11
CA ARG A 451 -4.17 3.99 -29.04
C ARG A 451 -3.24 2.89 -28.52
N ILE A 452 -2.64 3.04 -27.34
CA ILE A 452 -1.81 1.99 -26.75
C ILE A 452 -2.71 0.77 -26.47
N PRO A 453 -2.46 -0.38 -27.12
CA PRO A 453 -3.32 -1.56 -26.98
C PRO A 453 -3.00 -2.33 -25.70
N LEU A 454 -3.93 -3.18 -25.26
CA LEU A 454 -3.72 -4.08 -24.11
C LEU A 454 -2.50 -5.00 -24.27
N SER A 455 -2.10 -5.33 -25.51
CA SER A 455 -0.88 -6.10 -25.78
C SER A 455 0.45 -5.39 -25.44
N ALA A 456 0.39 -4.11 -25.03
CA ALA A 456 1.54 -3.43 -24.44
C ALA A 456 1.79 -3.83 -22.97
N VAL A 457 0.79 -4.45 -22.31
CA VAL A 457 1.00 -5.13 -21.02
C VAL A 457 1.82 -6.40 -21.27
N CYS A 458 2.80 -6.67 -20.40
CA CYS A 458 3.74 -7.79 -20.58
C CYS A 458 4.49 -7.73 -21.93
N ALA A 459 4.76 -6.53 -22.44
CA ALA A 459 5.47 -6.36 -23.70
C ALA A 459 6.87 -7.00 -23.68
N ASN A 460 7.37 -7.34 -24.87
CA ASN A 460 8.70 -7.94 -24.98
C ASN A 460 9.77 -7.02 -24.36
N GLY A 461 10.60 -7.58 -23.48
CA GLY A 461 11.67 -6.85 -22.80
C GLY A 461 11.34 -6.41 -21.36
N THR A 462 10.07 -6.32 -20.94
CA THR A 462 9.75 -5.91 -19.56
C THR A 462 10.25 -6.93 -18.52
N PHE A 463 10.15 -8.24 -18.84
CA PHE A 463 10.72 -9.30 -18.01
C PHE A 463 12.26 -9.22 -17.93
N ALA A 464 12.91 -8.92 -19.06
CA ALA A 464 14.36 -8.75 -19.10
C ALA A 464 14.80 -7.54 -18.26
N LEU A 465 14.03 -6.44 -18.31
CA LEU A 465 14.25 -5.25 -17.49
C LEU A 465 14.08 -5.55 -15.99
N ALA A 466 13.03 -6.27 -15.60
CA ALA A 466 12.83 -6.68 -14.21
C ALA A 466 13.98 -7.55 -13.70
N ALA A 467 14.42 -8.54 -14.51
CA ALA A 467 15.56 -9.40 -14.18
C ALA A 467 16.89 -8.63 -14.11
N ASP A 468 17.11 -7.70 -15.03
CA ASP A 468 18.29 -6.82 -15.06
C ASP A 468 18.32 -5.91 -13.84
N GLY A 469 17.18 -5.32 -13.47
CA GLY A 469 17.06 -4.50 -12.28
C GLY A 469 17.38 -5.27 -11.00
N ALA A 470 16.85 -6.49 -10.84
CA ALA A 470 17.22 -7.35 -9.72
C ALA A 470 18.72 -7.73 -9.72
N THR A 471 19.30 -7.97 -10.91
CA THR A 471 20.71 -8.35 -11.07
C THR A 471 21.66 -7.22 -10.68
N GLN A 472 21.40 -5.99 -11.14
CA GLN A 472 22.22 -4.81 -10.81
C GLN A 472 22.12 -4.40 -9.34
N SER A 473 21.05 -4.81 -8.67
CA SER A 473 20.76 -4.44 -7.28
C SER A 473 21.35 -5.38 -6.23
N ALA A 474 21.90 -6.52 -6.64
CA ALA A 474 22.49 -7.47 -5.71
C ALA A 474 23.81 -6.93 -5.14
N ALA A 475 23.87 -6.71 -3.83
CA ALA A 475 25.09 -6.28 -3.13
C ALA A 475 25.90 -7.48 -2.61
N LEU A 476 27.15 -7.60 -3.08
CA LEU A 476 28.12 -8.55 -2.52
C LEU A 476 28.81 -7.93 -1.30
N LEU A 477 28.27 -8.20 -0.10
CA LEU A 477 28.79 -7.64 1.15
C LEU A 477 30.14 -8.23 1.58
N LYS A 478 30.35 -9.53 1.31
CA LYS A 478 31.60 -10.22 1.62
C LYS A 478 31.97 -11.16 0.47
N LYS A 479 33.09 -10.87 -0.18
CA LYS A 479 33.65 -11.74 -1.22
C LYS A 479 34.56 -12.80 -0.60
N GLY A 480 34.08 -14.04 -0.53
CA GLY A 480 34.88 -15.23 -0.24
C GLY A 480 35.28 -15.99 -1.52
N SER A 481 35.73 -17.24 -1.37
CA SER A 481 36.02 -18.15 -2.49
C SER A 481 34.78 -18.93 -2.98
N ALA A 482 33.66 -18.87 -2.25
CA ALA A 482 32.45 -19.65 -2.56
C ALA A 482 31.66 -19.15 -3.79
N LEU A 483 31.90 -17.92 -4.25
CA LEU A 483 31.22 -17.32 -5.40
C LEU A 483 32.21 -17.03 -6.54
N PRO A 484 31.83 -17.25 -7.82
CA PRO A 484 30.52 -17.74 -8.27
C PRO A 484 30.34 -19.25 -8.04
N LEU A 485 29.09 -19.68 -7.89
CA LEU A 485 28.74 -21.10 -7.81
C LEU A 485 29.17 -21.83 -9.09
N GLN A 486 29.61 -23.08 -8.96
CA GLN A 486 30.07 -23.90 -10.08
C GLN A 486 28.90 -24.74 -10.60
N PRO A 487 28.48 -24.57 -11.86
CA PRO A 487 27.20 -25.11 -12.33
C PRO A 487 27.12 -26.64 -12.38
N HIS A 488 28.25 -27.35 -12.33
CA HIS A 488 28.35 -28.81 -12.41
C HIS A 488 28.50 -29.49 -11.04
N LEU A 489 28.74 -28.72 -9.98
CA LEU A 489 28.82 -29.23 -8.61
C LEU A 489 27.41 -29.36 -8.02
N SER A 490 27.20 -30.34 -7.14
CA SER A 490 25.92 -30.53 -6.46
C SER A 490 25.64 -29.37 -5.49
N ILE A 491 24.39 -28.88 -5.48
CA ILE A 491 24.02 -27.69 -4.71
C ILE A 491 22.92 -28.04 -3.72
N GLY A 492 23.12 -27.70 -2.45
CA GLY A 492 22.06 -27.68 -1.45
C GLY A 492 21.58 -26.26 -1.19
N VAL A 493 20.27 -26.09 -1.04
CA VAL A 493 19.64 -24.81 -0.68
C VAL A 493 18.88 -25.00 0.62
N THR A 494 19.04 -24.06 1.56
CA THR A 494 18.36 -24.08 2.85
C THR A 494 17.93 -22.71 3.33
N GLY A 495 17.08 -22.66 4.34
CA GLY A 495 16.66 -21.47 5.06
C GLY A 495 15.25 -20.97 4.70
N PRO A 496 14.65 -20.16 5.59
CA PRO A 496 13.23 -19.84 5.56
C PRO A 496 12.83 -18.97 4.35
N THR A 497 13.77 -18.20 3.79
CA THR A 497 13.50 -17.30 2.66
C THR A 497 13.76 -17.96 1.31
N ALA A 498 14.18 -19.22 1.26
CA ALA A 498 14.55 -19.91 0.02
C ALA A 498 13.38 -20.08 -0.96
N LYS A 499 12.15 -20.19 -0.44
CA LYS A 499 10.92 -20.42 -1.22
C LYS A 499 9.86 -19.31 -1.08
N LEU A 500 10.27 -18.10 -0.67
CA LEU A 500 9.40 -16.92 -0.68
C LEU A 500 9.16 -16.47 -2.13
N SER A 501 7.91 -16.25 -2.53
CA SER A 501 7.64 -15.72 -3.88
C SER A 501 6.43 -14.78 -3.94
N SER A 502 5.21 -15.28 -3.86
CA SER A 502 4.01 -14.49 -4.19
C SER A 502 3.56 -13.53 -3.09
N ALA A 503 3.59 -13.95 -1.82
CA ALA A 503 3.07 -13.14 -0.71
C ALA A 503 3.82 -11.81 -0.52
N VAL A 504 5.13 -11.79 -0.79
CA VAL A 504 5.96 -10.59 -0.70
C VAL A 504 5.83 -9.73 -1.95
N ALA A 505 5.80 -10.34 -3.13
CA ALA A 505 5.71 -9.62 -4.40
C ALA A 505 4.31 -9.05 -4.71
N GLY A 506 3.25 -9.51 -4.05
CA GLY A 506 1.92 -8.90 -4.20
C GLY A 506 1.73 -7.60 -3.42
N TYR A 507 2.65 -7.27 -2.51
CA TYR A 507 2.50 -6.12 -1.61
C TYR A 507 2.73 -4.79 -2.33
N TYR A 508 1.65 -4.05 -2.58
CA TYR A 508 1.65 -2.86 -3.45
C TYR A 508 2.14 -3.12 -4.89
N GLY A 509 2.02 -4.38 -5.34
CA GLY A 509 2.43 -4.86 -6.65
C GLY A 509 1.43 -5.85 -7.24
N PRO A 510 1.76 -6.49 -8.38
CA PRO A 510 0.89 -7.48 -9.00
C PRO A 510 0.72 -8.74 -8.14
N SER A 511 -0.53 -9.17 -7.98
CA SER A 511 -0.88 -10.51 -7.49
C SER A 511 -0.83 -11.55 -8.62
N ASP A 512 -1.12 -11.12 -9.85
CA ASP A 512 -0.95 -11.89 -11.09
C ASP A 512 0.19 -11.28 -11.91
N VAL A 513 1.16 -12.09 -12.29
CA VAL A 513 2.38 -11.59 -12.97
C VAL A 513 2.52 -12.09 -14.39
N CYS A 514 3.14 -11.26 -15.23
CA CYS A 514 3.56 -11.67 -16.57
C CYS A 514 4.37 -12.97 -16.52
N GLY A 515 3.96 -13.95 -17.31
CA GLY A 515 4.58 -15.30 -17.33
C GLY A 515 4.07 -16.26 -16.24
N GLY A 516 3.15 -15.82 -15.36
CA GLY A 516 2.42 -16.68 -14.43
C GLY A 516 3.26 -17.32 -13.32
N ARG A 517 4.49 -16.84 -13.09
CA ARG A 517 5.39 -17.41 -12.09
C ARG A 517 6.16 -16.33 -11.34
N PHE A 518 6.02 -16.34 -10.02
CA PHE A 518 6.94 -15.66 -9.12
C PHE A 518 8.16 -16.54 -8.87
N TRP A 519 9.35 -16.01 -9.12
CA TRP A 519 10.61 -16.72 -8.88
C TRP A 519 11.01 -16.61 -7.40
N ASN A 520 11.43 -17.74 -6.81
CA ASN A 520 12.11 -17.78 -5.51
C ASN A 520 13.58 -18.20 -5.68
N VAL A 521 14.37 -18.13 -4.61
CA VAL A 521 15.80 -18.45 -4.64
C VAL A 521 16.04 -19.90 -5.04
N PHE A 522 15.29 -20.86 -4.48
CA PHE A 522 15.45 -22.28 -4.80
C PHE A 522 15.17 -22.55 -6.28
N ASP A 523 14.03 -22.07 -6.80
CA ASP A 523 13.61 -22.21 -8.19
C ASP A 523 14.64 -21.58 -9.16
N ALA A 524 15.21 -20.43 -8.79
CA ALA A 524 16.21 -19.75 -9.60
C ALA A 524 17.55 -20.51 -9.63
N VAL A 525 17.97 -21.08 -8.49
CA VAL A 525 19.17 -21.93 -8.41
C VAL A 525 18.97 -23.21 -9.21
N GLU A 526 17.83 -23.88 -9.03
CA GLU A 526 17.48 -25.11 -9.75
C GLU A 526 17.45 -24.89 -11.26
N ALA A 527 16.86 -23.78 -11.73
CA ALA A 527 16.80 -23.47 -13.16
C ALA A 527 18.17 -23.14 -13.79
N ARG A 528 19.19 -22.77 -13.00
CA ARG A 528 20.53 -22.39 -13.49
C ARG A 528 21.58 -23.48 -13.29
N ALA A 529 21.36 -24.39 -12.34
CA ALA A 529 22.25 -25.52 -12.10
C ALA A 529 22.24 -26.50 -13.27
N LYS A 530 23.38 -27.15 -13.54
CA LYS A 530 23.51 -28.30 -14.47
C LYS A 530 23.67 -29.62 -13.73
N SER A 531 23.44 -29.60 -12.42
CA SER A 531 23.62 -30.69 -11.47
C SER A 531 22.36 -30.84 -10.61
N LYS A 532 22.33 -31.86 -9.75
CA LYS A 532 21.23 -32.05 -8.80
C LYS A 532 21.24 -30.91 -7.76
N VAL A 533 20.11 -30.24 -7.63
CA VAL A 533 19.83 -29.31 -6.53
C VAL A 533 18.96 -30.02 -5.51
N ALA A 534 19.30 -29.88 -4.23
CA ALA A 534 18.54 -30.44 -3.12
C ALA A 534 18.13 -29.34 -2.14
N PHE A 535 17.01 -29.55 -1.47
CA PHE A 535 16.43 -28.57 -0.55
C PHE A 535 16.19 -29.17 0.82
N SER A 536 16.47 -28.39 1.86
CA SER A 536 16.01 -28.63 3.22
C SER A 536 15.63 -27.29 3.84
N ALA A 537 14.47 -27.17 4.48
CA ALA A 537 14.07 -25.87 5.04
C ALA A 537 15.08 -25.39 6.11
N GLY A 538 15.60 -26.31 6.93
CA GLY A 538 16.47 -25.97 8.06
C GLY A 538 15.67 -25.30 9.18
N VAL A 539 15.28 -24.05 8.95
CA VAL A 539 14.30 -23.31 9.77
C VAL A 539 13.11 -22.99 8.86
N PRO A 540 11.87 -23.34 9.23
CA PRO A 540 10.72 -23.28 8.32
C PRO A 540 10.07 -21.90 8.21
N SER A 541 10.42 -20.93 9.07
CA SER A 541 9.78 -19.62 9.14
C SER A 541 10.77 -18.51 9.48
N VAL A 542 10.45 -17.27 9.09
CA VAL A 542 11.19 -16.06 9.49
C VAL A 542 10.75 -15.50 10.85
N ALA A 543 9.77 -16.13 11.51
CA ALA A 543 9.30 -15.72 12.84
C ALA A 543 10.43 -15.70 13.88
N TRP A 544 10.33 -14.80 14.86
CA TRP A 544 11.32 -14.65 15.92
C TRP A 544 11.53 -15.94 16.73
N ASP A 545 10.42 -16.61 17.03
CA ASP A 545 10.32 -17.85 17.80
C ASP A 545 10.21 -19.10 16.90
N ALA A 546 10.67 -19.01 15.65
CA ALA A 546 10.62 -20.12 14.71
C ALA A 546 11.28 -21.39 15.27
N ALA A 547 10.61 -22.53 15.07
CA ALA A 547 11.13 -23.84 15.45
C ALA A 547 12.40 -24.22 14.64
N GLU A 548 13.25 -25.03 15.25
CA GLU A 548 14.53 -25.49 14.68
C GLU A 548 14.49 -26.94 14.21
N ASP A 549 13.29 -27.45 13.96
CA ASP A 549 12.98 -28.87 13.78
C ASP A 549 13.71 -29.54 12.61
N GLN A 550 14.30 -28.77 11.68
CA GLN A 550 14.98 -29.28 10.49
C GLN A 550 16.45 -28.87 10.35
N ILE A 551 17.07 -28.24 11.37
CA ILE A 551 18.50 -27.87 11.28
C ILE A 551 19.38 -29.10 11.05
N ALA A 552 19.09 -30.23 11.71
CA ALA A 552 19.84 -31.47 11.52
C ALA A 552 19.74 -32.00 10.07
N ALA A 553 18.58 -31.84 9.42
CA ALA A 553 18.40 -32.22 8.02
C ALA A 553 19.19 -31.29 7.09
N ALA A 554 19.24 -29.98 7.37
CA ALA A 554 20.07 -29.03 6.62
C ALA A 554 21.57 -29.31 6.78
N VAL A 555 22.02 -29.68 7.99
CA VAL A 555 23.39 -30.13 8.26
C VAL A 555 23.72 -31.41 7.49
N GLN A 556 22.81 -32.39 7.48
CA GLN A 556 23.02 -33.61 6.71
C GLN A 556 23.09 -33.33 5.21
N LEU A 557 22.24 -32.43 4.70
CA LEU A 557 22.31 -31.98 3.32
C LEU A 557 23.67 -31.35 3.01
N ALA A 558 24.15 -30.43 3.86
CA ALA A 558 25.44 -29.75 3.69
C ALA A 558 26.62 -30.72 3.58
N ARG A 559 26.60 -31.86 4.28
CA ARG A 559 27.64 -32.91 4.18
C ARG A 559 27.60 -33.73 2.90
N THR A 560 26.51 -33.65 2.13
CA THR A 560 26.28 -34.50 0.95
C THR A 560 26.41 -33.77 -0.37
N VAL A 561 26.58 -32.44 -0.34
CA VAL A 561 26.69 -31.61 -1.53
C VAL A 561 28.00 -30.85 -1.54
N ASP A 562 28.40 -30.40 -2.72
CA ASP A 562 29.65 -29.67 -2.92
C ASP A 562 29.54 -28.19 -2.56
N GLN A 563 28.33 -27.62 -2.67
CA GLN A 563 28.06 -26.19 -2.41
C GLN A 563 26.74 -25.98 -1.67
N MET A 564 26.73 -25.06 -0.70
CA MET A 564 25.52 -24.66 0.02
C MET A 564 25.13 -23.21 -0.23
N VAL A 565 23.83 -22.99 -0.45
CA VAL A 565 23.17 -21.68 -0.44
C VAL A 565 22.26 -21.62 0.78
N VAL A 566 22.56 -20.72 1.73
CA VAL A 566 21.72 -20.46 2.89
C VAL A 566 20.97 -19.16 2.68
N SER A 567 19.66 -19.24 2.46
CA SER A 567 18.76 -18.10 2.26
C SER A 567 18.09 -17.74 3.60
N ILE A 568 18.49 -16.59 4.15
CA ILE A 568 18.04 -16.06 5.45
C ILE A 568 17.57 -14.62 5.28
N GLY A 569 16.79 -14.13 6.24
CA GLY A 569 16.25 -12.77 6.22
C GLY A 569 14.88 -12.68 6.87
N THR A 570 14.12 -11.69 6.43
CA THR A 570 12.75 -11.38 6.88
C THR A 570 11.78 -11.39 5.70
N ASP A 571 10.49 -11.28 6.00
CA ASP A 571 9.42 -11.06 5.02
C ASP A 571 8.36 -10.11 5.61
N LEU A 572 7.21 -9.95 4.96
CA LEU A 572 6.14 -9.05 5.39
C LEU A 572 5.40 -9.48 6.67
N SER A 573 5.69 -10.66 7.22
CA SER A 573 5.25 -11.02 8.58
C SER A 573 6.06 -10.31 9.66
N TRP A 574 7.26 -9.82 9.31
CA TRP A 574 8.16 -9.12 10.21
C TRP A 574 7.88 -7.61 10.29
N ALA A 575 7.67 -7.00 9.12
CA ALA A 575 7.52 -5.57 8.94
C ALA A 575 6.69 -5.34 7.67
N ARG A 576 5.61 -4.56 7.81
CA ARG A 576 4.73 -4.14 6.71
C ARG A 576 3.95 -2.90 7.14
N GLU A 577 3.16 -2.33 6.23
CA GLU A 577 2.17 -1.32 6.61
C GLU A 577 1.32 -1.74 7.81
N GLY A 578 1.14 -0.80 8.74
CA GLY A 578 0.46 -1.03 10.01
C GLY A 578 1.22 -1.89 11.00
N ALA A 579 2.47 -2.28 10.71
CA ALA A 579 3.30 -3.13 11.58
C ALA A 579 4.80 -2.84 11.40
N ASP A 580 5.37 -2.04 12.30
CA ASP A 580 6.82 -1.90 12.43
C ASP A 580 7.45 -3.18 13.00
N ALA A 581 8.73 -3.39 12.68
CA ALA A 581 9.51 -4.45 13.30
C ALA A 581 9.57 -4.25 14.82
N HIS A 582 9.35 -5.34 15.57
CA HIS A 582 9.24 -5.27 17.02
C HIS A 582 10.52 -4.71 17.69
N PRO A 583 10.40 -3.78 18.66
CA PRO A 583 11.56 -3.13 19.29
C PRO A 583 12.57 -4.11 19.92
N VAL A 584 12.10 -5.24 20.45
CA VAL A 584 12.97 -6.27 21.06
C VAL A 584 13.75 -7.06 20.01
N HIS A 585 13.18 -7.24 18.81
CA HIS A 585 13.89 -7.93 17.73
C HIS A 585 14.95 -7.01 17.11
N GLY A 586 14.70 -5.70 17.15
CA GLY A 586 15.58 -4.67 16.58
C GLY A 586 15.84 -4.93 15.10
N THR A 587 17.10 -4.81 14.69
CA THR A 587 17.58 -5.10 13.33
C THR A 587 18.29 -6.47 13.24
N THR A 588 18.05 -7.36 14.20
CA THR A 588 18.73 -8.66 14.26
C THR A 588 17.93 -9.77 13.58
N LEU A 589 18.62 -10.77 13.06
CA LEU A 589 17.96 -11.96 12.51
C LEU A 589 17.40 -12.82 13.66
N PRO A 590 16.31 -13.58 13.42
CA PRO A 590 15.80 -14.54 14.39
C PRO A 590 16.89 -15.51 14.89
N PRO A 591 16.92 -15.83 16.20
CA PRO A 591 17.93 -16.72 16.77
C PRO A 591 18.04 -18.09 16.08
N ALA A 592 16.92 -18.65 15.61
CA ALA A 592 16.90 -19.91 14.87
C ALA A 592 17.70 -19.82 13.55
N GLN A 593 17.60 -18.70 12.83
CA GLN A 593 18.36 -18.48 11.58
C GLN A 593 19.86 -18.38 11.86
N HIS A 594 20.28 -17.74 12.96
CA HIS A 594 21.68 -17.73 13.39
C HIS A 594 22.22 -19.13 13.68
N ARG A 595 21.43 -19.97 14.35
CA ARG A 595 21.81 -21.37 14.63
C ARG A 595 21.88 -22.20 13.35
N LEU A 596 20.95 -22.02 12.41
CA LEU A 596 21.00 -22.65 11.10
C LEU A 596 22.30 -22.32 10.37
N VAL A 597 22.64 -21.04 10.25
CA VAL A 597 23.88 -20.59 9.59
C VAL A 597 25.10 -21.21 10.26
N SER A 598 25.16 -21.15 11.60
CA SER A 598 26.30 -21.68 12.35
C SER A 598 26.46 -23.20 12.19
N ALA A 599 25.35 -23.95 12.25
CA ALA A 599 25.35 -25.40 12.13
C ALA A 599 25.72 -25.86 10.72
N VAL A 600 25.19 -25.21 9.68
CA VAL A 600 25.51 -25.51 8.28
C VAL A 600 26.96 -25.14 7.97
N ALA A 601 27.44 -23.98 8.41
CA ALA A 601 28.82 -23.54 8.19
C ALA A 601 29.85 -24.41 8.93
N ALA A 602 29.49 -25.06 10.03
CA ALA A 602 30.35 -26.03 10.72
C ALA A 602 30.38 -27.41 10.03
N ALA A 603 29.42 -27.69 9.14
CA ALA A 603 29.27 -28.96 8.46
C ALA A 603 29.80 -28.95 7.01
N ALA A 604 29.82 -27.77 6.39
CA ALA A 604 30.45 -27.47 5.10
C ALA A 604 31.95 -27.19 5.28
#